data_AF-A0A4R2L8Y0-F1
#
_entry.id   AF-A0A4R2L8Y0-F1
#
_cell.length_a   1.000
_cell.length_b   1.000
_cell.length_c   1.000
_cell.angle_alpha   90.00
_cell.angle_beta   90.00
_cell.angle_gamma   90.00
#
_symmetry.space_group_name_H-M   'P 1'
#
loop_
_entity.id
_entity.type
_entity.pdbx_description
1 polymer ?
#
loop_
_entity_poly.entity_id
_entity_poly.type
_entity_poly.pdbx_seq_one_letter_code
_entity_poly.pdbx_strand_id
1 'polypeptide(L)'
;MSWIDKILPSGVNRQSGSRRASVPEGLWKKCIKCEAVLYIPDLERNREVCPKCDHHMRIGARRRLDLFLDPEGREEIFKDIEPVDRLKFRDKKRYRDRLSAAQKATGERDALIAMRGSVQQIPLVAVAFEFNFHGGSMGYAVGEKFTRAAQLALENRQPLVCFSASGGARMQEALISLMQMAKTSAVIERLRQAGVPYISVLTDPIYGGVSASLALLGDLNIAEPDARAGFAGPNIIEQTIRQKLPKGFQRSEFLLEHGAIDMIVHRGDMRDTIGRVLAKLTAVATHPDHVDGAESATEAEEEAVQTEDQDAAVIAAAAVVQGGAADTGEFAAESASELAPGEVSEASSESPAASEDSAVADVSGSASAEADSASSEDDEALAAEAGSDAESDDNDASEASHDSAESAPSDDEDPDKKPARGDD
;
A
#
# COMPACT_ATOMS: atom_id res chain seq x y z
N MET A 1 58.86 -37.50 -5.58
CA MET A 1 58.88 -37.11 -7.00
C MET A 1 58.04 -38.09 -7.77
N SER A 2 57.02 -37.64 -8.49
CA SER A 2 56.14 -38.54 -9.25
C SER A 2 56.59 -38.66 -10.70
N TRP A 3 56.21 -39.76 -11.35
CA TRP A 3 56.29 -39.91 -12.81
C TRP A 3 55.57 -38.78 -13.54
N ILE A 4 54.42 -38.34 -12.99
CA ILE A 4 53.48 -37.39 -13.60
C ILE A 4 54.12 -36.05 -13.98
N ASP A 5 55.13 -35.61 -13.22
CA ASP A 5 55.77 -34.30 -13.38
C ASP A 5 56.57 -34.18 -14.70
N LYS A 6 56.80 -35.29 -15.43
CA LYS A 6 57.55 -35.33 -16.69
C LYS A 6 56.70 -35.15 -17.97
N ILE A 7 55.37 -35.05 -17.87
CA ILE A 7 54.47 -35.07 -19.05
C ILE A 7 53.99 -33.67 -19.48
N LEU A 8 54.18 -32.64 -18.65
CA LEU A 8 53.75 -31.27 -18.96
C LEU A 8 54.81 -30.49 -19.77
N PRO A 9 54.46 -29.89 -20.93
CA PRO A 9 55.37 -29.05 -21.70
C PRO A 9 55.83 -27.81 -20.90
N SER A 10 57.13 -27.52 -20.95
CA SER A 10 57.77 -26.37 -20.30
C SER A 10 57.44 -25.05 -21.01
N GLY A 11 56.20 -24.56 -20.85
CA GLY A 11 55.74 -23.30 -21.43
C GLY A 11 54.50 -22.68 -20.77
N VAL A 12 53.69 -23.44 -20.04
CA VAL A 12 52.51 -22.89 -19.33
C VAL A 12 52.95 -22.24 -18.01
N ASN A 13 53.30 -20.95 -18.09
CA ASN A 13 53.58 -20.11 -16.93
C ASN A 13 52.33 -20.00 -16.05
N ARG A 14 52.25 -20.79 -14.97
CA ARG A 14 51.22 -20.67 -13.92
C ARG A 14 51.48 -19.45 -13.02
N GLN A 15 51.46 -18.25 -13.61
CA GLN A 15 51.17 -17.03 -12.86
C GLN A 15 49.72 -17.11 -12.41
N SER A 16 49.49 -17.69 -11.22
CA SER A 16 48.24 -17.60 -10.48
C SER A 16 48.05 -16.19 -9.94
N GLY A 17 47.93 -15.21 -10.84
CA GLY A 17 47.60 -13.83 -10.52
C GLY A 17 46.20 -13.81 -9.95
N SER A 18 46.11 -13.88 -8.63
CA SER A 18 44.85 -14.05 -7.90
C SER A 18 44.05 -12.76 -7.85
N ARG A 19 43.56 -12.32 -9.02
CA ARG A 19 42.35 -11.50 -9.13
C ARG A 19 41.14 -12.36 -8.71
N ARG A 20 41.11 -12.72 -7.42
CA ARG A 20 39.84 -12.89 -6.72
C ARG A 20 39.17 -11.54 -6.82
N ALA A 21 38.19 -11.40 -7.72
CA ALA A 21 37.31 -10.25 -7.66
C ALA A 21 36.70 -10.25 -6.26
N SER A 22 37.00 -9.22 -5.47
CA SER A 22 36.41 -9.02 -4.16
C SER A 22 34.92 -8.80 -4.38
N VAL A 23 34.12 -9.86 -4.22
CA VAL A 23 32.66 -9.81 -4.35
C VAL A 23 32.18 -8.70 -3.42
N PRO A 24 31.61 -7.60 -3.94
CA PRO A 24 31.24 -6.49 -3.08
C PRO A 24 30.20 -6.93 -2.04
N GLU A 25 30.49 -6.65 -0.77
CA GLU A 25 29.58 -6.96 0.32
C GLU A 25 28.25 -6.22 0.13
N GLY A 26 27.15 -6.83 0.57
CA GLY A 26 25.81 -6.25 0.43
C GLY A 26 25.12 -6.44 -0.92
N LEU A 27 25.73 -7.05 -1.95
CA LEU A 27 25.06 -7.29 -3.25
C LEU A 27 23.96 -8.37 -3.24
N TRP A 28 23.79 -9.12 -2.14
CA TRP A 28 22.92 -10.29 -2.08
C TRP A 28 21.93 -10.19 -0.91
N LYS A 29 20.66 -10.52 -1.16
CA LYS A 29 19.55 -10.49 -0.18
C LYS A 29 18.86 -11.86 -0.15
N LYS A 30 18.50 -12.36 1.04
CA LYS A 30 17.77 -13.63 1.19
C LYS A 30 16.26 -13.38 1.17
N CYS A 31 15.50 -14.12 0.35
CA CYS A 31 14.04 -14.08 0.37
C CYS A 31 13.50 -14.73 1.66
N ILE A 32 12.55 -14.06 2.33
CA ILE A 32 11.95 -14.58 3.58
C ILE A 32 10.86 -15.66 3.36
N LYS A 33 10.38 -15.88 2.13
CA LYS A 33 9.34 -16.89 1.80
C LYS A 33 9.92 -18.18 1.23
N CYS A 34 10.92 -18.10 0.33
CA CYS A 34 11.51 -19.27 -0.35
C CYS A 34 13.00 -19.49 -0.06
N GLU A 35 13.58 -18.71 0.87
CA GLU A 35 15.00 -18.78 1.26
C GLU A 35 16.05 -18.56 0.16
N ALA A 36 15.64 -18.31 -1.08
CA ALA A 36 16.54 -18.05 -2.19
C ALA A 36 17.41 -16.81 -1.95
N VAL A 37 18.68 -16.92 -2.31
CA VAL A 37 19.60 -15.77 -2.42
C VAL A 37 19.31 -15.05 -3.74
N LEU A 38 19.11 -13.73 -3.67
CA LEU A 38 18.74 -12.85 -4.77
C LEU A 38 19.80 -11.76 -4.94
N TYR A 39 20.10 -11.36 -6.18
CA TYR A 39 20.96 -10.24 -6.49
C TYR A 39 20.17 -8.92 -6.34
N ILE A 40 20.68 -7.95 -5.57
CA ILE A 40 19.90 -6.75 -5.23
C ILE A 40 19.52 -5.91 -6.46
N PRO A 41 20.41 -5.63 -7.43
CA PRO A 41 20.02 -4.89 -8.65
C PRO A 41 18.97 -5.59 -9.53
N ASP A 42 18.76 -6.90 -9.39
CA ASP A 42 17.65 -7.60 -10.07
C ASP A 42 16.35 -7.45 -9.29
N LEU A 43 16.42 -7.58 -7.97
CA LEU A 43 15.30 -7.38 -7.05
C LEU A 43 14.79 -5.92 -7.07
N GLU A 44 15.70 -4.95 -7.19
CA GLU A 44 15.38 -3.53 -7.34
C GLU A 44 14.68 -3.19 -8.65
N ARG A 45 15.09 -3.85 -9.75
CA ARG A 45 14.42 -3.76 -11.06
C ARG A 45 13.04 -4.43 -11.00
N ASN A 46 12.96 -5.59 -10.33
CA ASN A 46 11.70 -6.28 -10.03
C ASN A 46 10.94 -5.68 -8.82
N ARG A 47 11.11 -4.38 -8.54
CA ARG A 47 10.32 -3.59 -7.57
C ARG A 47 10.24 -4.19 -6.14
N GLU A 48 11.28 -4.86 -5.67
CA GLU A 48 11.31 -5.62 -4.40
C GLU A 48 10.31 -6.80 -4.34
N VAL A 49 10.00 -7.43 -5.48
CA VAL A 49 9.28 -8.72 -5.56
C VAL A 49 10.27 -9.85 -5.89
N CYS A 50 10.18 -10.98 -5.19
CA CYS A 50 11.09 -12.11 -5.38
C CYS A 50 10.82 -12.86 -6.70
N PRO A 51 11.75 -12.85 -7.68
CA PRO A 51 11.54 -13.47 -9.00
C PRO A 51 11.54 -15.02 -9.00
N LYS A 52 11.53 -15.67 -7.83
CA LYS A 52 11.48 -17.14 -7.70
C LYS A 52 10.23 -17.68 -6.99
N CYS A 53 9.43 -16.83 -6.34
CA CYS A 53 8.25 -17.26 -5.57
C CYS A 53 7.16 -16.18 -5.43
N ASP A 54 7.28 -15.13 -6.24
CA ASP A 54 6.41 -13.95 -6.29
C ASP A 54 6.20 -13.21 -4.96
N HIS A 55 7.10 -13.44 -3.99
CA HIS A 55 6.95 -12.80 -2.69
C HIS A 55 7.30 -11.32 -2.76
N HIS A 56 6.29 -10.49 -2.58
CA HIS A 56 6.41 -9.08 -2.24
C HIS A 56 7.26 -8.89 -0.99
N MET A 57 8.53 -8.52 -1.16
CA MET A 57 9.42 -8.16 -0.06
C MET A 57 9.16 -6.71 0.38
N ARG A 58 9.61 -6.37 1.60
CA ARG A 58 9.50 -5.01 2.13
C ARG A 58 10.35 -4.04 1.32
N ILE A 59 9.77 -2.88 1.06
CA ILE A 59 10.33 -1.75 0.31
C ILE A 59 10.18 -0.49 1.18
N GLY A 60 11.16 0.41 1.11
CA GLY A 60 11.11 1.68 1.85
C GLY A 60 10.08 2.66 1.27
N ALA A 61 9.55 3.55 2.10
CA ALA A 61 8.49 4.49 1.74
C ALA A 61 8.88 5.38 0.54
N ARG A 62 10.10 5.93 0.56
CA ARG A 62 10.61 6.81 -0.50
C ARG A 62 10.70 6.08 -1.83
N ARG A 63 11.37 4.92 -1.85
CA ARG A 63 11.50 4.08 -3.05
C ARG A 63 10.16 3.55 -3.58
N ARG A 64 9.15 3.37 -2.72
CA ARG A 64 7.78 3.06 -3.17
C ARG A 64 7.11 4.25 -3.87
N LEU A 65 7.27 5.47 -3.35
CA LEU A 65 6.82 6.69 -4.03
C LEU A 65 7.60 6.94 -5.34
N ASP A 66 8.90 6.66 -5.38
CA ASP A 66 9.76 6.74 -6.58
C ASP A 66 9.34 5.75 -7.70
N LEU A 67 8.76 4.59 -7.34
CA LEU A 67 8.26 3.60 -8.31
C LEU A 67 6.79 3.82 -8.71
N PHE A 68 6.08 4.70 -8.01
CA PHE A 68 4.66 4.97 -8.23
C PHE A 68 4.44 6.25 -9.02
N LEU A 69 5.01 7.36 -8.55
CA LEU A 69 4.89 8.68 -9.16
C LEU A 69 5.69 8.78 -10.45
N ASP A 70 5.21 9.62 -11.38
CA ASP A 70 5.94 9.99 -12.59
C ASP A 70 7.28 10.67 -12.21
N PRO A 71 8.37 10.52 -12.99
CA PRO A 71 9.70 10.99 -12.56
C PRO A 71 9.81 12.49 -12.30
N GLU A 72 9.06 13.31 -13.06
CA GLU A 72 9.06 14.77 -13.03
C GLU A 72 7.93 15.34 -12.15
N GLY A 73 7.99 16.64 -11.85
CA GLY A 73 6.94 17.35 -11.09
C GLY A 73 6.75 16.92 -9.63
N ARG A 74 7.62 16.03 -9.11
CA ARG A 74 7.53 15.49 -7.74
C ARG A 74 8.07 16.47 -6.70
N GLU A 75 7.25 16.77 -5.71
CA GLU A 75 7.59 17.61 -4.55
C GLU A 75 7.29 16.84 -3.26
N GLU A 76 8.30 16.57 -2.44
CA GLU A 76 8.08 16.01 -1.10
C GLU A 76 7.66 17.12 -0.13
N ILE A 77 6.47 16.97 0.43
CA ILE A 77 5.75 17.99 1.21
C ILE A 77 5.80 17.68 2.71
N PHE A 78 5.66 18.72 3.54
CA PHE A 78 5.61 18.62 5.01
C PHE A 78 6.81 17.90 5.65
N LYS A 79 8.01 18.04 5.07
CA LYS A 79 9.26 17.39 5.54
C LYS A 79 9.54 17.68 7.01
N ASP A 80 9.39 18.94 7.42
CA ASP A 80 9.74 19.44 8.75
C ASP A 80 8.73 19.11 9.86
N ILE A 81 7.79 18.21 9.59
CA ILE A 81 6.88 17.67 10.60
C ILE A 81 7.52 16.43 11.23
N GLU A 82 8.04 16.62 12.45
CA GLU A 82 8.85 15.64 13.18
C GLU A 82 8.18 15.17 14.49
N PRO A 83 8.47 13.93 14.95
CA PRO A 83 7.92 13.39 16.18
C PRO A 83 8.54 14.07 17.40
N VAL A 84 7.70 14.58 18.30
CA VAL A 84 8.13 15.30 19.51
C VAL A 84 7.81 14.47 20.75
N ASP A 85 8.85 14.10 21.50
CA ASP A 85 8.71 13.48 22.82
C ASP A 85 8.19 14.50 23.85
N ARG A 86 6.85 14.62 23.88
CA ARG A 86 6.08 15.46 24.82
C ARG A 86 5.92 14.81 26.20
N LEU A 87 5.84 13.48 26.24
CA LEU A 87 5.63 12.70 27.47
C LEU A 87 6.92 12.42 28.25
N LYS A 88 8.09 12.75 27.68
CA LYS A 88 9.42 12.40 28.21
C LYS A 88 9.57 10.87 28.39
N PHE A 89 8.98 10.10 27.46
CA PHE A 89 8.76 8.67 27.63
C PHE A 89 10.08 7.89 27.71
N ARG A 90 10.17 6.96 28.66
CA ARG A 90 11.35 6.13 28.90
C ARG A 90 10.95 4.70 29.22
N ASP A 91 11.44 3.77 28.42
CA ASP A 91 11.46 2.33 28.72
C ASP A 91 12.91 1.89 29.03
N LYS A 92 13.38 0.78 28.44
CA LYS A 92 14.81 0.41 28.42
C LYS A 92 15.69 1.47 27.71
N LYS A 93 15.10 2.35 26.89
CA LYS A 93 15.72 3.54 26.28
C LYS A 93 14.78 4.75 26.38
N ARG A 94 15.30 5.98 26.28
CA ARG A 94 14.43 7.18 26.16
C ARG A 94 13.82 7.21 24.76
N TYR A 95 12.63 7.77 24.61
CA TYR A 95 11.97 7.83 23.31
C TYR A 95 12.77 8.65 22.29
N ARG A 96 13.40 9.76 22.71
CA ARG A 96 14.32 10.56 21.87
C ARG A 96 15.47 9.71 21.30
N ASP A 97 16.10 8.88 22.12
CA ASP A 97 17.20 8.01 21.70
C ASP A 97 16.74 7.00 20.63
N ARG A 98 15.51 6.48 20.77
CA ARG A 98 14.87 5.59 19.80
C ARG A 98 14.55 6.32 18.49
N LEU A 99 14.02 7.55 18.56
CA LEU A 99 13.77 8.41 17.40
C LEU A 99 15.06 8.66 16.60
N SER A 100 16.11 9.18 17.25
CA SER A 100 17.38 9.44 16.57
C SER A 100 18.07 8.18 16.04
N ALA A 101 17.84 7.01 16.65
CA ALA A 101 18.30 5.73 16.10
C ALA A 101 17.52 5.33 14.83
N ALA A 102 16.19 5.47 14.81
CA ALA A 102 15.37 5.17 13.63
C ALA A 102 15.64 6.15 12.48
N GLN A 103 15.79 7.45 12.77
CA GLN A 103 16.18 8.48 11.79
C GLN A 103 17.53 8.14 11.14
N LYS A 104 18.54 7.74 11.93
CA LYS A 104 19.85 7.29 11.42
C LYS A 104 19.79 5.98 10.63
N ALA A 105 18.89 5.06 10.98
CA ALA A 105 18.77 3.75 10.33
C ALA A 105 17.96 3.77 9.02
N THR A 106 17.08 4.76 8.84
CA THR A 106 16.20 4.88 7.65
C THR A 106 16.57 6.05 6.74
N GLY A 107 17.23 7.08 7.27
CA GLY A 107 17.39 8.38 6.60
C GLY A 107 16.14 9.27 6.69
N GLU A 108 15.03 8.77 7.24
CA GLU A 108 13.73 9.45 7.25
C GLU A 108 13.43 10.12 8.58
N ARG A 109 12.76 11.28 8.54
CA ARG A 109 12.44 12.07 9.74
C ARG A 109 11.36 11.44 10.63
N ASP A 110 10.40 10.73 10.03
CA ASP A 110 9.34 9.97 10.71
C ASP A 110 8.80 8.83 9.81
N ALA A 111 7.96 7.96 10.38
CA ALA A 111 7.32 6.82 9.70
C ALA A 111 6.34 7.13 8.55
N LEU A 112 6.18 8.40 8.14
CA LEU A 112 5.37 8.77 6.97
C LEU A 112 6.12 9.80 6.11
N ILE A 113 6.13 9.53 4.80
CA ILE A 113 6.56 10.46 3.75
C ILE A 113 5.32 10.88 2.95
N ALA A 114 5.25 12.16 2.58
CA ALA A 114 4.21 12.70 1.73
C ALA A 114 4.84 13.39 0.51
N MET A 115 4.30 13.13 -0.68
CA MET A 115 4.73 13.73 -1.94
C MET A 115 3.51 14.18 -2.75
N ARG A 116 3.64 15.34 -3.39
CA ARG A 116 2.81 15.77 -4.51
C ARG A 116 3.52 15.35 -5.81
N GLY A 117 2.76 15.04 -6.84
CA GLY A 117 3.28 14.70 -8.16
C GLY A 117 2.15 14.31 -9.12
N SER A 118 2.45 13.45 -10.09
CA SER A 118 1.44 12.81 -10.93
C SER A 118 1.67 11.31 -11.05
N VAL A 119 0.65 10.60 -11.55
CA VAL A 119 0.76 9.22 -12.05
C VAL A 119 0.06 9.15 -13.39
N GLN A 120 0.77 8.76 -14.45
CA GLN A 120 0.24 8.80 -15.82
C GLN A 120 -0.34 10.18 -16.17
N GLN A 121 0.34 11.25 -15.74
CA GLN A 121 -0.06 12.65 -15.85
C GLN A 121 -1.31 13.09 -15.04
N ILE A 122 -1.97 12.19 -14.30
CA ILE A 122 -3.03 12.57 -13.35
C ILE A 122 -2.36 13.16 -12.09
N PRO A 123 -2.58 14.44 -11.74
CA PRO A 123 -1.91 15.09 -10.62
C PRO A 123 -2.55 14.70 -9.28
N LEU A 124 -1.75 14.22 -8.34
CA LEU A 124 -2.22 13.65 -7.07
C LEU A 124 -1.28 13.91 -5.89
N VAL A 125 -1.77 13.62 -4.68
CA VAL A 125 -0.96 13.53 -3.47
C VAL A 125 -0.80 12.06 -3.09
N ALA A 126 0.43 11.61 -2.88
CA ALA A 126 0.76 10.26 -2.45
C ALA A 126 1.47 10.28 -1.09
N VAL A 127 1.09 9.37 -0.20
CA VAL A 127 1.75 9.17 1.09
C VAL A 127 2.15 7.70 1.25
N ALA A 128 3.29 7.44 1.90
CA ALA A 128 3.80 6.10 2.12
C ALA A 128 4.39 5.93 3.51
N PHE A 129 4.06 4.81 4.16
CA PHE A 129 4.57 4.44 5.48
C PHE A 129 5.95 3.78 5.41
N GLU A 130 6.87 4.24 6.25
CA GLU A 130 8.20 3.63 6.41
C GLU A 130 8.19 2.62 7.55
N PHE A 131 7.97 1.34 7.22
CA PHE A 131 7.83 0.28 8.23
C PHE A 131 9.11 0.10 9.09
N ASN A 132 10.30 0.40 8.55
CA ASN A 132 11.54 0.28 9.33
C ASN A 132 11.64 1.38 10.41
N PHE A 133 10.91 2.49 10.26
CA PHE A 133 10.78 3.50 11.31
C PHE A 133 9.74 3.07 12.34
N HIS A 134 10.19 2.50 13.46
CA HIS A 134 9.33 2.08 14.58
C HIS A 134 8.15 1.18 14.17
N GLY A 135 8.35 0.28 13.19
CA GLY A 135 7.28 -0.61 12.70
C GLY A 135 6.18 0.13 11.94
N GLY A 136 6.47 1.29 11.33
CA GLY A 136 5.47 2.13 10.67
C GLY A 136 4.42 2.70 11.64
N SER A 137 4.73 2.78 12.94
CA SER A 137 3.72 3.07 13.96
C SER A 137 3.22 4.52 13.90
N MET A 138 1.90 4.71 13.97
CA MET A 138 1.27 6.03 13.89
C MET A 138 1.44 6.83 15.19
N GLY A 139 2.27 7.87 15.13
CA GLY A 139 2.40 8.92 16.14
C GLY A 139 1.88 10.27 15.62
N TYR A 140 2.09 11.33 16.40
CA TYR A 140 1.73 12.71 16.07
C TYR A 140 2.15 13.10 14.65
N ALA A 141 3.41 12.88 14.27
CA ALA A 141 3.94 13.34 12.99
C ALA A 141 3.36 12.57 11.79
N VAL A 142 3.10 11.26 11.91
CA VAL A 142 2.32 10.48 10.92
C VAL A 142 0.93 11.09 10.73
N GLY A 143 0.17 11.28 11.81
CA GLY A 143 -1.19 11.81 11.74
C GLY A 143 -1.26 13.25 11.25
N GLU A 144 -0.32 14.10 11.66
CA GLU A 144 -0.17 15.47 11.17
C GLU A 144 0.18 15.54 9.68
N LYS A 145 1.18 14.76 9.22
CA LYS A 145 1.54 14.68 7.80
C LYS A 145 0.39 14.15 6.95
N PHE A 146 -0.28 13.07 7.38
CA PHE A 146 -1.45 12.54 6.68
C PHE A 146 -2.56 13.60 6.60
N THR A 147 -2.92 14.24 7.72
CA THR A 147 -3.99 15.24 7.72
C THR A 147 -3.67 16.44 6.85
N ARG A 148 -2.42 16.92 6.80
CA ARG A 148 -2.04 18.01 5.89
C ARG A 148 -1.95 17.58 4.43
N ALA A 149 -1.51 16.36 4.14
CA ALA A 149 -1.54 15.80 2.78
C ALA A 149 -2.99 15.67 2.26
N ALA A 150 -3.90 15.18 3.09
CA ALA A 150 -5.33 15.10 2.79
C ALA A 150 -6.00 16.48 2.68
N GLN A 151 -5.63 17.45 3.52
CA GLN A 151 -6.12 18.83 3.41
C GLN A 151 -5.62 19.51 2.12
N LEU A 152 -4.36 19.29 1.72
CA LEU A 152 -3.82 19.79 0.45
C LEU A 152 -4.50 19.14 -0.77
N ALA A 153 -4.74 17.83 -0.71
CA ALA A 153 -5.51 17.08 -1.71
C ALA A 153 -6.93 17.65 -1.86
N LEU A 154 -7.62 17.89 -0.74
CA LEU A 154 -8.95 18.51 -0.68
C LEU A 154 -8.97 19.92 -1.29
N GLU A 155 -8.02 20.78 -0.93
CA GLU A 155 -7.91 22.17 -1.40
C GLU A 155 -7.66 22.26 -2.91
N ASN A 156 -6.80 21.39 -3.45
CA ASN A 156 -6.48 21.35 -4.88
C ASN A 156 -7.44 20.45 -5.69
N ARG A 157 -8.38 19.74 -5.03
CA ARG A 157 -9.19 18.65 -5.59
C ARG A 157 -8.37 17.61 -6.36
N GLN A 158 -7.21 17.26 -5.80
CA GLN A 158 -6.28 16.25 -6.31
C GLN A 158 -6.52 14.94 -5.54
N PRO A 159 -6.55 13.76 -6.18
CA PRO A 159 -6.72 12.49 -5.47
C PRO A 159 -5.64 12.25 -4.41
N LEU A 160 -5.98 11.46 -3.38
CA LEU A 160 -5.05 11.01 -2.34
C LEU A 160 -4.81 9.50 -2.48
N VAL A 161 -3.54 9.06 -2.44
CA VAL A 161 -3.16 7.64 -2.42
C VAL A 161 -2.30 7.34 -1.20
N CYS A 162 -2.65 6.33 -0.40
CA CYS A 162 -1.91 5.97 0.82
C CYS A 162 -1.38 4.53 0.80
N PHE A 163 -0.06 4.37 0.74
CA PHE A 163 0.61 3.08 0.92
C PHE A 163 0.82 2.79 2.41
N SER A 164 -0.12 2.06 3.00
CA SER A 164 -0.15 1.69 4.41
C SER A 164 0.77 0.50 4.72
N ALA A 165 1.57 0.64 5.78
CA ALA A 165 2.38 -0.41 6.39
C ALA A 165 2.65 -0.04 7.86
N SER A 166 2.04 -0.73 8.81
CA SER A 166 2.09 -0.37 10.23
C SER A 166 1.88 -1.55 11.18
N GLY A 167 2.58 -1.54 12.31
CA GLY A 167 2.30 -2.38 13.47
C GLY A 167 1.23 -1.81 14.41
N GLY A 168 0.73 -0.59 14.17
CA GLY A 168 -0.34 0.05 14.96
C GLY A 168 0.00 1.44 15.49
N ALA A 169 -0.62 1.82 16.60
CA ALA A 169 -0.42 3.11 17.25
C ALA A 169 0.94 3.16 17.99
N ARG A 170 1.61 4.31 17.97
CA ARG A 170 2.94 4.50 18.57
C ARG A 170 2.84 4.68 20.10
N MET A 171 2.98 3.59 20.83
CA MET A 171 2.78 3.53 22.30
C MET A 171 3.54 4.61 23.09
N GLN A 172 4.71 5.06 22.62
CA GLN A 172 5.54 6.09 23.26
C GLN A 172 4.88 7.47 23.32
N GLU A 173 3.86 7.73 22.50
CA GLU A 173 3.05 8.96 22.50
C GLU A 173 1.63 8.73 23.06
N ALA A 174 1.32 7.50 23.48
CA ALA A 174 0.09 7.07 24.16
C ALA A 174 -1.21 7.62 23.51
N LEU A 175 -1.99 8.41 24.24
CA LEU A 175 -3.27 8.97 23.80
C LEU A 175 -3.14 9.84 22.54
N ILE A 176 -2.00 10.50 22.32
CA ILE A 176 -1.76 11.33 21.13
C ILE A 176 -1.82 10.47 19.86
N SER A 177 -1.24 9.26 19.90
CA SER A 177 -1.31 8.29 18.80
C SER A 177 -2.72 7.78 18.55
N LEU A 178 -3.49 7.51 19.61
CA LEU A 178 -4.89 7.08 19.49
C LEU A 178 -5.74 8.17 18.83
N MET A 179 -5.58 9.43 19.24
CA MET A 179 -6.30 10.57 18.67
C MET A 179 -5.93 10.86 17.21
N GLN A 180 -4.79 10.37 16.70
CA GLN A 180 -4.51 10.48 15.27
C GLN A 180 -5.49 9.64 14.42
N MET A 181 -6.04 8.53 14.94
CA MET A 181 -7.06 7.75 14.22
C MET A 181 -8.26 8.64 13.85
N ALA A 182 -8.92 9.22 14.87
CA ALA A 182 -10.08 10.10 14.69
C ALA A 182 -9.76 11.30 13.77
N LYS A 183 -8.60 11.92 13.94
CA LYS A 183 -8.12 13.03 13.12
C LYS A 183 -7.91 12.66 11.64
N THR A 184 -7.36 11.48 11.36
CA THR A 184 -7.21 10.99 9.97
C THR A 184 -8.54 10.61 9.34
N SER A 185 -9.43 9.92 10.08
CA SER A 185 -10.78 9.62 9.60
C SER A 185 -11.59 10.88 9.30
N ALA A 186 -11.51 11.92 10.14
CA ALA A 186 -12.26 13.17 9.98
C ALA A 186 -11.86 13.98 8.73
N VAL A 187 -10.62 13.86 8.24
CA VAL A 187 -10.23 14.50 6.96
C VAL A 187 -10.52 13.62 5.75
N ILE A 188 -10.53 12.28 5.90
CA ILE A 188 -10.98 11.36 4.85
C ILE A 188 -12.47 11.56 4.56
N GLU A 189 -13.31 11.69 5.59
CA GLU A 189 -14.73 11.99 5.42
C GLU A 189 -14.93 13.35 4.72
N ARG A 190 -14.07 14.35 4.96
CA ARG A 190 -14.10 15.64 4.24
C ARG A 190 -13.63 15.53 2.78
N LEU A 191 -12.71 14.62 2.44
CA LEU A 191 -12.38 14.29 1.04
C LEU A 191 -13.58 13.66 0.33
N ARG A 192 -14.20 12.67 0.98
CA ARG A 192 -15.37 11.94 0.49
C ARG A 192 -16.58 12.85 0.24
N GLN A 193 -16.91 13.71 1.20
CA GLN A 193 -17.98 14.72 1.07
C GLN A 193 -17.71 15.74 -0.04
N ALA A 194 -16.45 15.98 -0.39
CA ALA A 194 -16.05 16.86 -1.49
C ALA A 194 -15.91 16.14 -2.84
N GLY A 195 -16.12 14.81 -2.90
CA GLY A 195 -15.93 14.00 -4.10
C GLY A 195 -14.47 13.87 -4.55
N VAL A 196 -13.50 14.02 -3.64
CA VAL A 196 -12.06 13.92 -3.94
C VAL A 196 -11.59 12.49 -3.62
N PRO A 197 -11.20 11.66 -4.62
CA PRO A 197 -10.97 10.24 -4.40
C PRO A 197 -9.80 9.94 -3.44
N TYR A 198 -10.03 9.02 -2.50
CA TYR A 198 -9.02 8.46 -1.62
C TYR A 198 -8.84 6.96 -1.85
N ILE A 199 -7.65 6.55 -2.31
CA ILE A 199 -7.28 5.13 -2.49
C ILE A 199 -6.34 4.69 -1.37
N SER A 200 -6.73 3.66 -0.63
CA SER A 200 -5.86 2.98 0.34
C SER A 200 -5.17 1.79 -0.32
N VAL A 201 -3.86 1.63 -0.08
CA VAL A 201 -3.08 0.47 -0.55
C VAL A 201 -2.43 -0.19 0.67
N LEU A 202 -2.94 -1.37 1.04
CA LEU A 202 -2.51 -2.16 2.17
C LEU A 202 -1.30 -3.03 1.78
N THR A 203 -0.16 -2.84 2.47
CA THR A 203 1.10 -3.54 2.18
C THR A 203 1.73 -4.14 3.45
N ASP A 204 2.36 -5.32 3.35
CA ASP A 204 2.65 -6.16 4.51
C ASP A 204 3.60 -5.54 5.57
N PRO A 205 3.20 -5.41 6.86
CA PRO A 205 1.89 -5.70 7.47
C PRO A 205 1.09 -4.43 7.85
N ILE A 206 -0.21 -4.54 8.11
CA ILE A 206 -1.11 -3.44 8.51
C ILE A 206 -1.96 -3.84 9.73
N TYR A 207 -1.57 -3.39 10.91
CA TYR A 207 -2.20 -3.75 12.18
C TYR A 207 -2.68 -2.55 13.01
N GLY A 208 -3.55 -2.82 13.99
CA GLY A 208 -3.92 -1.87 15.04
C GLY A 208 -4.64 -0.63 14.52
N GLY A 209 -4.32 0.52 15.12
CA GLY A 209 -5.02 1.78 14.86
C GLY A 209 -4.99 2.27 13.41
N VAL A 210 -3.96 1.91 12.64
CA VAL A 210 -3.89 2.25 11.20
C VAL A 210 -4.88 1.43 10.39
N SER A 211 -4.99 0.11 10.66
CA SER A 211 -6.02 -0.75 10.03
C SER A 211 -7.45 -0.34 10.41
N ALA A 212 -7.67 0.15 11.63
CA ALA A 212 -8.98 0.61 12.12
C ALA A 212 -9.20 2.13 11.91
N SER A 213 -8.46 2.76 11.00
CA SER A 213 -8.73 4.11 10.52
C SER A 213 -8.34 4.24 9.04
N LEU A 214 -7.35 5.06 8.72
CA LEU A 214 -7.02 5.48 7.35
C LEU A 214 -6.79 4.33 6.35
N ALA A 215 -6.36 3.15 6.77
CA ALA A 215 -6.02 2.06 5.85
C ALA A 215 -7.24 1.24 5.33
N LEU A 216 -8.43 1.39 5.91
CA LEU A 216 -9.67 0.74 5.43
C LEU A 216 -10.80 1.73 5.12
N LEU A 217 -10.52 3.04 5.19
CA LEU A 217 -11.46 4.11 4.86
C LEU A 217 -11.24 4.68 3.45
N GLY A 218 -10.63 3.92 2.53
CA GLY A 218 -10.57 4.30 1.12
C GLY A 218 -11.94 4.27 0.45
N ASP A 219 -12.13 5.10 -0.57
CA ASP A 219 -13.18 4.88 -1.59
C ASP A 219 -12.88 3.60 -2.41
N LEU A 220 -11.61 3.17 -2.40
CA LEU A 220 -11.16 1.86 -2.87
C LEU A 220 -9.96 1.40 -2.02
N ASN A 221 -10.06 0.20 -1.44
CA ASN A 221 -9.05 -0.46 -0.63
C ASN A 221 -8.38 -1.58 -1.45
N ILE A 222 -7.12 -1.36 -1.87
CA ILE A 222 -6.28 -2.32 -2.60
C ILE A 222 -5.36 -3.04 -1.62
N ALA A 223 -5.11 -4.34 -1.79
CA ALA A 223 -3.99 -5.01 -1.11
C ALA A 223 -2.91 -5.51 -2.08
N GLU A 224 -1.67 -5.58 -1.61
CA GLU A 224 -0.64 -6.40 -2.24
C GLU A 224 -0.86 -7.90 -1.92
N PRO A 225 -0.57 -8.86 -2.84
CA PRO A 225 -0.59 -10.30 -2.59
C PRO A 225 0.13 -10.75 -1.31
N ASP A 226 -0.39 -11.79 -0.66
CA ASP A 226 0.06 -12.29 0.65
C ASP A 226 0.02 -11.25 1.81
N ALA A 227 -0.42 -9.99 1.62
CA ALA A 227 -0.28 -8.95 2.64
C ALA A 227 -1.17 -9.19 3.85
N ARG A 228 -0.63 -8.99 5.06
CA ARG A 228 -1.40 -9.17 6.31
C ARG A 228 -2.05 -7.88 6.78
N ALA A 229 -3.38 -7.86 6.90
CA ALA A 229 -4.11 -6.77 7.55
C ALA A 229 -5.11 -7.27 8.62
N GLY A 230 -5.31 -6.48 9.67
CA GLY A 230 -6.37 -6.71 10.65
C GLY A 230 -6.17 -5.93 11.95
N PHE A 231 -7.22 -5.76 12.76
CA PHE A 231 -7.13 -4.93 13.97
C PHE A 231 -6.13 -5.47 15.01
N ALA A 232 -6.25 -6.75 15.40
CA ALA A 232 -5.34 -7.40 16.34
C ALA A 232 -4.35 -8.33 15.61
N GLY A 233 -3.11 -8.40 16.09
CA GLY A 233 -2.10 -9.33 15.56
C GLY A 233 -2.49 -10.79 15.82
N PRO A 234 -2.17 -11.74 14.92
CA PRO A 234 -2.67 -13.12 14.97
C PRO A 234 -2.27 -13.82 16.28
N ASN A 235 -1.03 -13.62 16.73
CA ASN A 235 -0.53 -14.17 18.00
C ASN A 235 -1.38 -13.75 19.22
N ILE A 236 -1.94 -12.53 19.21
CA ILE A 236 -2.81 -12.03 20.30
C ILE A 236 -4.17 -12.69 20.22
N ILE A 237 -4.71 -12.89 19.01
CA ILE A 237 -5.99 -13.57 18.79
C ILE A 237 -5.88 -15.04 19.24
N GLU A 238 -4.85 -15.77 18.82
CA GLU A 238 -4.60 -17.16 19.23
C GLU A 238 -4.46 -17.32 20.75
N GLN A 239 -3.79 -16.37 21.42
CA GLN A 239 -3.68 -16.36 22.89
C GLN A 239 -5.03 -16.15 23.59
N THR A 240 -5.88 -15.28 23.05
CA THR A 240 -7.23 -14.99 23.58
C THR A 240 -8.20 -16.16 23.36
N ILE A 241 -8.30 -16.68 22.13
CA ILE A 241 -9.26 -17.74 21.79
C ILE A 241 -8.76 -19.15 22.14
N ARG A 242 -7.46 -19.32 22.40
CA ARG A 242 -6.75 -20.58 22.69
C ARG A 242 -6.92 -21.66 21.62
N GLN A 243 -7.05 -21.23 20.36
CA GLN A 243 -7.18 -22.06 19.17
C GLN A 243 -6.22 -21.54 18.09
N LYS A 244 -5.85 -22.41 17.15
CA LYS A 244 -5.06 -22.02 15.97
C LYS A 244 -5.94 -21.28 14.96
N LEU A 245 -5.42 -20.24 14.34
CA LEU A 245 -6.14 -19.52 13.30
C LEU A 245 -6.22 -20.32 11.98
N PRO A 246 -7.26 -20.08 11.15
CA PRO A 246 -7.37 -20.68 9.82
C PRO A 246 -6.15 -20.37 8.93
N LYS A 247 -5.81 -21.30 8.03
CA LYS A 247 -4.78 -21.06 7.02
C LYS A 247 -5.23 -19.89 6.13
N GLY A 248 -4.38 -18.87 5.99
CA GLY A 248 -4.69 -17.67 5.20
C GLY A 248 -5.40 -16.56 5.97
N PHE A 249 -5.78 -16.77 7.23
CA PHE A 249 -6.38 -15.73 8.07
C PHE A 249 -5.57 -14.42 8.05
N GLN A 250 -6.28 -13.28 7.94
CA GLN A 250 -5.72 -11.92 7.78
C GLN A 250 -4.88 -11.66 6.52
N ARG A 251 -4.76 -12.60 5.57
CA ARG A 251 -4.13 -12.32 4.28
C ARG A 251 -5.06 -11.55 3.35
N SER A 252 -4.49 -10.86 2.36
CA SER A 252 -5.19 -10.21 1.25
C SER A 252 -6.29 -11.07 0.64
N GLU A 253 -6.03 -12.36 0.42
CA GLU A 253 -6.98 -13.29 -0.21
C GLU A 253 -8.20 -13.56 0.70
N PHE A 254 -7.96 -13.72 2.02
CA PHE A 254 -9.00 -13.86 3.03
C PHE A 254 -9.79 -12.55 3.22
N LEU A 255 -9.13 -11.39 3.16
CA LEU A 255 -9.76 -10.08 3.27
C LEU A 255 -10.68 -9.79 2.08
N LEU A 256 -10.28 -10.20 0.87
CA LEU A 256 -11.10 -10.10 -0.34
C LEU A 256 -12.33 -11.03 -0.26
N GLU A 257 -12.14 -12.29 0.16
CA GLU A 257 -13.23 -13.26 0.37
C GLU A 257 -14.29 -12.75 1.38
N HIS A 258 -13.87 -11.95 2.37
CA HIS A 258 -14.75 -11.37 3.39
C HIS A 258 -15.19 -9.92 3.07
N GLY A 259 -14.93 -9.41 1.87
CA GLY A 259 -15.37 -8.08 1.43
C GLY A 259 -14.74 -6.89 2.17
N ALA A 260 -13.57 -7.08 2.79
CA ALA A 260 -12.84 -6.05 3.53
C ALA A 260 -11.86 -5.23 2.66
N ILE A 261 -11.58 -5.70 1.43
CA ILE A 261 -10.82 -4.99 0.39
C ILE A 261 -11.50 -5.23 -0.97
N ASP A 262 -11.31 -4.33 -1.93
CA ASP A 262 -11.97 -4.38 -3.24
C ASP A 262 -11.20 -5.22 -4.26
N MET A 263 -9.85 -5.23 -4.16
CA MET A 263 -9.00 -5.96 -5.09
C MET A 263 -7.60 -6.24 -4.52
N ILE A 264 -6.95 -7.26 -5.09
CA ILE A 264 -5.54 -7.59 -4.83
C ILE A 264 -4.77 -7.29 -6.10
N VAL A 265 -3.69 -6.50 -6.00
CA VAL A 265 -2.92 -6.02 -7.14
C VAL A 265 -1.42 -6.27 -6.91
N HIS A 266 -0.81 -7.02 -7.83
CA HIS A 266 0.63 -7.29 -7.82
C HIS A 266 1.44 -6.00 -8.09
N ARG A 267 2.67 -5.92 -7.57
CA ARG A 267 3.45 -4.66 -7.54
C ARG A 267 3.96 -4.22 -8.92
N GLY A 268 4.00 -5.14 -9.90
CA GLY A 268 4.21 -4.82 -11.32
C GLY A 268 3.09 -3.94 -11.88
N ASP A 269 1.87 -4.13 -11.39
CA ASP A 269 0.64 -3.63 -12.01
C ASP A 269 0.00 -2.49 -11.20
N MET A 270 0.51 -2.25 -9.98
CA MET A 270 -0.01 -1.29 -9.00
C MET A 270 -0.12 0.13 -9.54
N ARG A 271 0.94 0.66 -10.17
CA ARG A 271 0.96 2.02 -10.72
C ARG A 271 -0.14 2.19 -11.76
N ASP A 272 -0.19 1.28 -12.72
CA ASP A 272 -1.01 1.44 -13.92
C ASP A 272 -2.46 1.03 -13.67
N THR A 273 -2.71 0.16 -12.68
CA THR A 273 -4.05 -0.12 -12.16
C THR A 273 -4.61 1.09 -11.42
N ILE A 274 -3.84 1.73 -10.54
CA ILE A 274 -4.26 2.97 -9.87
C ILE A 274 -4.45 4.11 -10.89
N GLY A 275 -3.57 4.24 -11.89
CA GLY A 275 -3.74 5.18 -13.00
C GLY A 275 -5.07 5.01 -13.74
N ARG A 276 -5.39 3.78 -14.19
CA ARG A 276 -6.67 3.45 -14.84
C ARG A 276 -7.90 3.65 -13.94
N VAL A 277 -7.77 3.48 -12.62
CA VAL A 277 -8.85 3.75 -11.66
C VAL A 277 -9.05 5.26 -11.49
N LEU A 278 -7.99 6.02 -11.23
CA LEU A 278 -8.05 7.47 -11.06
C LEU A 278 -8.56 8.17 -12.32
N ALA A 279 -8.19 7.70 -13.51
CA ALA A 279 -8.71 8.19 -14.80
C ALA A 279 -10.25 8.18 -14.83
N LYS A 280 -10.84 7.06 -14.40
CA LYS A 280 -12.30 6.87 -14.33
C LYS A 280 -12.95 7.74 -13.25
N LEU A 281 -12.34 7.81 -12.07
CA LEU A 281 -12.88 8.57 -10.93
C LEU A 281 -12.76 10.10 -11.09
N THR A 282 -11.76 10.58 -11.84
CA THR A 282 -11.54 12.02 -12.11
C THR A 282 -12.06 12.48 -13.48
N ALA A 283 -12.58 11.57 -14.29
CA ALA A 283 -12.95 11.78 -15.70
C ALA A 283 -11.81 12.36 -16.58
N VAL A 284 -10.56 12.09 -16.22
CA VAL A 284 -9.37 12.48 -16.99
C VAL A 284 -8.95 11.32 -17.91
N ALA A 285 -8.71 11.62 -19.18
CA ALA A 285 -8.18 10.62 -20.12
C ALA A 285 -6.71 10.31 -19.81
N THR A 286 -6.40 9.05 -19.48
CA THR A 286 -5.02 8.54 -19.50
C THR A 286 -4.54 8.38 -20.93
N HIS A 287 -3.41 8.98 -21.27
CA HIS A 287 -2.68 8.66 -22.49
C HIS A 287 -2.10 7.23 -22.40
N PRO A 288 -2.40 6.33 -23.35
CA PRO A 288 -2.03 4.91 -23.26
C PRO A 288 -0.57 4.64 -23.70
N ASP A 289 0.38 5.45 -23.24
CA ASP A 289 1.80 5.39 -23.62
C ASP A 289 2.61 4.32 -22.86
N HIS A 290 1.95 3.20 -22.53
CA HIS A 290 2.58 1.89 -22.30
C HIS A 290 1.56 0.78 -22.58
N VAL A 291 1.65 0.23 -23.80
CA VAL A 291 1.28 -1.15 -24.09
C VAL A 291 2.61 -1.91 -24.17
N ASP A 292 2.75 -3.02 -23.44
CA ASP A 292 3.95 -3.84 -23.51
C ASP A 292 4.18 -4.35 -24.94
N GLY A 293 5.45 -4.33 -25.38
CA GLY A 293 5.83 -4.66 -26.75
C GLY A 293 5.77 -6.15 -27.08
N ALA A 294 4.57 -6.70 -27.18
CA ALA A 294 4.27 -8.03 -27.71
C ALA A 294 2.91 -8.02 -28.45
N GLU A 295 2.76 -8.87 -29.47
CA GLU A 295 1.49 -9.19 -30.14
C GLU A 295 0.79 -8.05 -30.92
N SER A 296 1.54 -7.31 -31.76
CA SER A 296 0.96 -6.62 -32.94
C SER A 296 1.90 -6.50 -34.16
N ALA A 297 2.92 -7.37 -34.24
CA ALA A 297 3.98 -7.32 -35.25
C ALA A 297 4.08 -8.60 -36.09
N THR A 298 2.95 -9.10 -36.60
CA THR A 298 2.89 -10.28 -37.49
C THR A 298 1.93 -10.16 -38.68
N GLU A 299 0.97 -9.23 -38.68
CA GLU A 299 -0.06 -9.12 -39.73
C GLU A 299 0.23 -8.03 -40.79
N ALA A 300 1.30 -7.24 -40.62
CA ALA A 300 1.64 -6.11 -41.50
C ALA A 300 2.72 -6.41 -42.57
N GLU A 301 3.34 -7.60 -42.54
CA GLU A 301 4.43 -7.95 -43.48
C GLU A 301 4.02 -8.99 -44.56
N GLU A 302 2.88 -9.68 -44.44
CA GLU A 302 2.45 -10.66 -45.47
C GLU A 302 1.78 -10.02 -46.70
N GLU A 303 1.07 -8.89 -46.57
CA GLU A 303 0.47 -8.20 -47.74
C GLU A 303 1.50 -7.50 -48.63
N ALA A 304 2.68 -7.17 -48.10
CA ALA A 304 3.70 -6.39 -48.80
C ALA A 304 4.58 -7.20 -49.78
N VAL A 305 4.48 -8.53 -49.79
CA VAL A 305 5.40 -9.44 -50.52
C VAL A 305 4.74 -10.10 -51.75
N GLN A 306 3.42 -9.97 -51.93
CA GLN A 306 2.67 -10.68 -52.99
C GLN A 306 2.43 -9.86 -54.28
N THR A 307 3.00 -8.67 -54.41
CA THR A 307 2.72 -7.73 -55.53
C THR A 307 3.88 -7.54 -56.53
N GLU A 308 5.05 -8.15 -56.31
CA GLU A 308 6.25 -7.97 -57.16
C GLU A 308 6.70 -9.21 -57.96
N ASP A 309 5.82 -10.20 -58.25
CA ASP A 309 6.19 -11.27 -59.20
C ASP A 309 5.00 -11.92 -59.95
N GLN A 310 4.47 -11.23 -60.99
CA GLN A 310 3.80 -11.84 -62.16
C GLN A 310 3.41 -10.83 -63.26
N ASP A 311 4.40 -10.31 -64.01
CA ASP A 311 4.13 -9.57 -65.27
C ASP A 311 4.99 -10.15 -66.43
N ALA A 312 4.80 -11.44 -66.71
CA ALA A 312 5.69 -12.23 -67.57
C ALA A 312 5.01 -13.35 -68.38
N ALA A 313 3.76 -13.17 -68.84
CA ALA A 313 3.11 -14.14 -69.75
C ALA A 313 2.09 -13.51 -70.73
N VAL A 314 2.53 -13.21 -71.95
CA VAL A 314 1.64 -12.85 -73.08
C VAL A 314 1.51 -14.06 -74.01
N ILE A 315 0.29 -14.44 -74.43
CA ILE A 315 -0.12 -14.97 -75.77
C ILE A 315 -1.42 -15.85 -75.72
N ALA A 316 -2.33 -15.59 -76.68
CA ALA A 316 -3.40 -16.44 -77.26
C ALA A 316 -4.81 -16.58 -76.60
N ALA A 317 -5.80 -16.77 -77.49
CA ALA A 317 -7.24 -17.12 -77.30
C ALA A 317 -8.10 -16.15 -76.45
N ALA A 318 -9.06 -15.33 -76.92
CA ALA A 318 -9.83 -15.14 -78.18
C ALA A 318 -11.28 -15.70 -78.23
N ALA A 319 -12.25 -14.76 -78.10
CA ALA A 319 -13.53 -14.62 -78.82
C ALA A 319 -14.88 -15.17 -78.27
N VAL A 320 -15.96 -14.38 -78.55
CA VAL A 320 -17.43 -14.63 -78.47
C VAL A 320 -18.02 -14.90 -77.05
N VAL A 321 -19.25 -14.51 -76.64
CA VAL A 321 -20.53 -14.10 -77.31
C VAL A 321 -21.27 -12.93 -76.58
N GLN A 322 -22.25 -12.31 -77.24
CA GLN A 322 -23.22 -11.29 -76.75
C GLN A 322 -24.35 -11.92 -75.88
N GLY A 323 -25.29 -11.21 -75.20
CA GLY A 323 -25.48 -9.77 -74.92
C GLY A 323 -26.98 -9.35 -74.75
N GLY A 324 -27.27 -8.35 -73.88
CA GLY A 324 -28.58 -7.66 -73.72
C GLY A 324 -29.72 -8.42 -73.00
N ALA A 325 -30.94 -7.87 -72.77
CA ALA A 325 -31.38 -6.48 -72.51
C ALA A 325 -32.92 -6.41 -72.18
N ALA A 326 -33.34 -5.62 -71.18
CA ALA A 326 -34.75 -5.27 -70.83
C ALA A 326 -35.68 -6.47 -70.42
N ASP A 327 -36.94 -6.32 -69.95
CA ASP A 327 -37.83 -5.15 -69.83
C ASP A 327 -38.85 -5.22 -68.64
N THR A 328 -39.69 -4.18 -68.51
CA THR A 328 -40.84 -3.86 -67.61
C THR A 328 -41.71 -4.97 -66.96
N GLY A 329 -42.40 -4.60 -65.87
CA GLY A 329 -43.47 -5.40 -65.22
C GLY A 329 -44.08 -4.78 -63.95
N GLU A 330 -44.97 -3.79 -64.08
CA GLU A 330 -45.66 -3.08 -62.98
C GLU A 330 -47.05 -3.69 -62.66
N PHE A 331 -47.47 -3.76 -61.38
CA PHE A 331 -48.90 -3.67 -60.98
C PHE A 331 -49.15 -3.38 -59.48
N ALA A 332 -50.24 -2.68 -59.20
CA ALA A 332 -50.83 -2.27 -57.91
C ALA A 332 -51.81 -3.33 -57.32
N ALA A 333 -52.43 -3.23 -56.12
CA ALA A 333 -52.26 -2.47 -54.86
C ALA A 333 -53.28 -2.99 -53.80
N GLU A 334 -53.34 -2.37 -52.60
CA GLU A 334 -54.48 -2.37 -51.63
C GLU A 334 -54.87 -3.69 -50.91
N SER A 335 -55.65 -3.72 -49.81
CA SER A 335 -55.80 -2.81 -48.64
C SER A 335 -56.60 -3.48 -47.48
N ALA A 336 -56.35 -3.09 -46.21
CA ALA A 336 -57.14 -3.37 -44.98
C ALA A 336 -57.39 -4.87 -44.60
N SER A 337 -58.02 -5.29 -43.49
CA SER A 337 -58.60 -4.61 -42.30
C SER A 337 -58.46 -5.49 -41.01
N GLU A 338 -58.90 -4.99 -39.86
CA GLU A 338 -58.90 -5.67 -38.54
C GLU A 338 -59.96 -6.80 -38.39
N LEU A 339 -59.74 -7.77 -37.47
CA LEU A 339 -60.60 -8.09 -36.28
C LEU A 339 -60.39 -9.52 -35.68
N ALA A 340 -60.70 -9.67 -34.38
CA ALA A 340 -60.80 -10.92 -33.60
C ALA A 340 -62.33 -11.26 -33.36
N PRO A 341 -62.83 -12.17 -32.47
CA PRO A 341 -62.22 -12.90 -31.32
C PRO A 341 -62.73 -14.38 -31.09
N GLY A 342 -62.55 -14.92 -29.88
CA GLY A 342 -63.12 -16.19 -29.32
C GLY A 342 -62.07 -17.02 -28.55
N GLU A 343 -62.12 -17.22 -27.22
CA GLU A 343 -63.03 -18.06 -26.38
C GLU A 343 -62.84 -19.58 -26.60
N VAL A 344 -62.83 -20.48 -25.60
CA VAL A 344 -63.05 -20.46 -24.11
C VAL A 344 -61.98 -21.39 -23.43
N SER A 345 -61.93 -21.82 -22.14
CA SER A 345 -62.90 -21.97 -21.02
C SER A 345 -62.23 -21.87 -19.62
N GLU A 346 -62.93 -22.25 -18.55
CA GLU A 346 -62.54 -22.08 -17.13
C GLU A 346 -62.00 -23.34 -16.41
N ALA A 347 -61.39 -23.14 -15.24
CA ALA A 347 -61.51 -23.98 -14.03
C ALA A 347 -61.27 -23.11 -12.76
N SER A 348 -61.92 -23.42 -11.64
CA SER A 348 -62.23 -22.43 -10.58
C SER A 348 -61.90 -22.87 -9.14
N SER A 349 -62.26 -22.04 -8.15
CA SER A 349 -62.25 -22.29 -6.67
C SER A 349 -60.88 -22.25 -5.97
N GLU A 350 -60.73 -21.84 -4.70
CA GLU A 350 -61.41 -20.79 -3.90
C GLU A 350 -60.57 -20.49 -2.64
N SER A 351 -60.76 -19.34 -2.00
CA SER A 351 -60.18 -19.05 -0.67
C SER A 351 -61.08 -19.56 0.47
N PRO A 352 -60.56 -19.67 1.70
CA PRO A 352 -61.00 -18.67 2.69
C PRO A 352 -59.87 -18.12 3.56
N ALA A 353 -60.17 -17.05 4.29
CA ALA A 353 -59.24 -16.34 5.17
C ALA A 353 -59.33 -16.78 6.64
N ALA A 354 -58.28 -16.47 7.42
CA ALA A 354 -58.32 -16.37 8.87
C ALA A 354 -57.53 -15.11 9.31
N SER A 355 -57.95 -14.51 10.41
CA SER A 355 -57.45 -13.24 10.94
C SER A 355 -56.59 -13.42 12.19
N GLU A 356 -55.68 -12.49 12.47
CA GLU A 356 -55.37 -12.10 13.86
C GLU A 356 -54.83 -10.67 13.94
N ASP A 357 -55.13 -9.97 15.03
CA ASP A 357 -54.83 -8.55 15.25
C ASP A 357 -53.43 -8.31 15.83
N SER A 358 -52.81 -7.20 15.47
CA SER A 358 -52.24 -6.29 16.47
C SER A 358 -52.07 -4.88 15.91
N ALA A 359 -52.44 -3.87 16.70
CA ALA A 359 -52.36 -2.47 16.32
C ALA A 359 -51.26 -1.74 17.11
N VAL A 360 -50.49 -0.90 16.42
CA VAL A 360 -49.78 0.27 16.97
C VAL A 360 -49.86 1.39 15.95
N ALA A 361 -50.04 2.62 16.42
CA ALA A 361 -50.43 3.75 15.59
C ALA A 361 -49.24 4.56 15.07
N ASP A 362 -49.45 5.22 13.93
CA ASP A 362 -48.67 6.38 13.49
C ASP A 362 -48.59 7.47 14.58
N VAL A 363 -47.46 8.18 14.61
CA VAL A 363 -47.46 9.65 14.56
C VAL A 363 -46.19 10.12 13.84
N SER A 364 -46.37 10.98 12.86
CA SER A 364 -45.29 11.66 12.13
C SER A 364 -44.82 12.91 12.88
N GLY A 365 -43.53 13.27 12.76
CA GLY A 365 -42.99 14.41 13.51
C GLY A 365 -41.56 14.79 13.15
N SER A 366 -41.38 15.49 12.03
CA SER A 366 -40.12 16.16 11.71
C SER A 366 -39.97 17.47 12.49
N ALA A 367 -38.82 17.69 13.14
CA ALA A 367 -38.36 19.02 13.52
C ALA A 367 -36.82 19.07 13.51
N SER A 368 -36.29 20.19 13.02
CA SER A 368 -34.87 20.56 13.09
C SER A 368 -34.70 21.75 14.04
N ALA A 369 -33.44 22.14 14.21
CA ALA A 369 -32.97 23.47 14.61
C ALA A 369 -32.75 23.75 16.10
N GLU A 370 -31.50 24.17 16.33
CA GLU A 370 -31.03 25.20 17.26
C GLU A 370 -31.04 24.94 18.77
N ALA A 371 -29.96 25.39 19.38
CA ALA A 371 -29.69 25.33 20.81
C ALA A 371 -29.50 26.76 21.30
N ASP A 372 -30.13 27.09 22.43
CA ASP A 372 -29.99 28.39 23.07
C ASP A 372 -29.48 28.19 24.51
N SER A 373 -28.63 29.10 24.97
CA SER A 373 -27.84 28.93 26.19
C SER A 373 -28.34 29.81 27.33
N ALA A 374 -28.74 29.21 28.45
CA ALA A 374 -29.14 29.91 29.67
C ALA A 374 -28.52 29.26 30.93
N SER A 375 -28.39 30.05 31.99
CA SER A 375 -27.48 29.81 33.13
C SER A 375 -28.18 29.60 34.48
N SER A 376 -27.63 28.67 35.27
CA SER A 376 -27.61 28.63 36.75
C SER A 376 -26.54 27.58 37.12
N GLU A 377 -25.44 27.88 37.81
CA GLU A 377 -25.27 28.48 39.15
C GLU A 377 -25.87 27.63 40.28
N ASP A 378 -25.02 27.40 41.30
CA ASP A 378 -25.21 26.68 42.56
C ASP A 378 -25.50 25.15 42.49
N ASP A 379 -25.06 24.29 43.42
CA ASP A 379 -24.40 24.53 44.72
C ASP A 379 -23.48 23.34 45.15
N GLU A 380 -22.86 23.51 46.33
CA GLU A 380 -22.16 22.57 47.22
C GLU A 380 -20.81 21.95 46.80
N ALA A 381 -19.88 22.01 47.76
CA ALA A 381 -18.56 21.40 47.73
C ALA A 381 -18.39 20.44 48.91
N LEU A 382 -17.60 19.38 48.73
CA LEU A 382 -17.04 18.59 49.83
C LEU A 382 -15.63 18.11 49.47
N ALA A 383 -14.76 18.04 50.48
CA ALA A 383 -13.35 17.69 50.35
C ALA A 383 -12.88 16.93 51.60
N ALA A 384 -11.70 16.28 51.49
CA ALA A 384 -11.20 15.26 52.42
C ALA A 384 -12.01 13.93 52.34
N GLU A 385 -11.48 12.77 52.72
CA GLU A 385 -10.28 12.52 53.54
C GLU A 385 -9.19 11.69 52.85
N ALA A 386 -7.99 11.71 53.44
CA ALA A 386 -6.89 10.81 53.08
C ALA A 386 -6.68 9.81 54.23
N GLY A 387 -6.92 8.52 53.96
CA GLY A 387 -6.62 7.43 54.88
C GLY A 387 -5.24 6.84 54.59
N SER A 388 -4.35 6.85 55.59
CA SER A 388 -3.06 6.16 55.55
C SER A 388 -3.16 4.83 56.27
N ASP A 389 -2.73 3.75 55.63
CA ASP A 389 -2.31 2.53 56.31
C ASP A 389 -0.98 2.05 55.72
N ALA A 390 -0.07 1.64 56.60
CA ALA A 390 1.26 1.15 56.27
C ALA A 390 1.59 -0.01 57.21
N GLU A 391 1.36 -1.24 56.76
CA GLU A 391 1.79 -2.43 57.47
C GLU A 391 3.15 -2.91 56.96
N SER A 392 4.04 -3.17 57.90
CA SER A 392 5.37 -3.71 57.69
C SER A 392 5.35 -5.23 57.84
N ASP A 393 5.89 -5.95 56.86
CA ASP A 393 6.34 -7.33 57.02
C ASP A 393 7.81 -7.43 56.58
N ASP A 394 8.70 -7.53 57.56
CA ASP A 394 10.08 -7.96 57.34
C ASP A 394 10.10 -9.47 57.06
N ASN A 395 10.89 -9.92 56.08
CA ASN A 395 11.49 -11.24 56.18
C ASN A 395 12.82 -11.36 55.44
N ASP A 396 13.70 -12.15 56.04
CA ASP A 396 15.11 -12.23 55.69
C ASP A 396 15.37 -13.24 54.56
N ALA A 397 16.28 -12.91 53.65
CA ALA A 397 16.71 -13.82 52.57
C ALA A 397 18.11 -13.44 52.06
N SER A 398 19.13 -13.76 52.86
CA SER A 398 20.52 -13.70 52.43
C SER A 398 20.84 -14.77 51.37
N GLU A 399 21.65 -14.43 50.36
CA GLU A 399 23.01 -15.00 50.18
C GLU A 399 23.74 -14.51 48.90
N ALA A 400 25.07 -14.56 48.97
CA ALA A 400 26.05 -14.70 47.88
C ALA A 400 25.89 -13.88 46.57
N SER A 401 26.52 -12.70 46.53
CA SER A 401 27.00 -12.10 45.28
C SER A 401 28.28 -12.80 44.80
N HIS A 402 28.36 -13.18 43.52
CA HIS A 402 29.60 -13.68 42.91
C HIS A 402 30.32 -12.60 42.08
N ASP A 403 31.51 -12.29 42.58
CA ASP A 403 32.62 -11.53 42.01
C ASP A 403 32.84 -11.69 40.48
N SER A 404 33.07 -10.58 39.78
CA SER A 404 33.78 -10.47 38.47
C SER A 404 33.85 -9.01 37.99
N ALA A 405 34.93 -8.27 38.31
CA ALA A 405 35.24 -6.99 37.69
C ALA A 405 36.76 -6.72 37.70
N GLU A 406 37.45 -7.07 36.61
CA GLU A 406 38.89 -6.85 36.47
C GLU A 406 39.25 -5.35 36.32
N SER A 407 40.40 -4.97 36.88
CA SER A 407 40.91 -3.60 36.89
C SER A 407 41.56 -3.21 35.55
N ALA A 408 41.09 -2.12 34.93
CA ALA A 408 41.81 -1.45 33.85
C ALA A 408 42.93 -0.55 34.40
N PRO A 409 44.17 -0.60 33.87
CA PRO A 409 45.23 0.34 34.21
C PRO A 409 45.08 1.69 33.49
N SER A 410 45.74 2.70 34.04
CA SER A 410 45.74 4.11 33.60
C SER A 410 46.84 4.44 32.59
N ASP A 411 46.57 5.48 31.79
CA ASP A 411 47.50 6.53 31.33
C ASP A 411 48.95 6.16 30.95
N ASP A 412 49.26 6.27 29.65
CA ASP A 412 50.60 6.47 29.10
C ASP A 412 50.58 7.72 28.19
N GLU A 413 51.59 8.58 28.29
CA GLU A 413 51.69 9.84 27.53
C GLU A 413 52.44 9.64 26.19
N ASP A 414 51.96 10.28 25.11
CA ASP A 414 52.62 10.26 23.78
C ASP A 414 53.16 11.65 23.39
N PRO A 415 54.48 11.93 23.56
CA PRO A 415 55.02 13.29 23.59
C PRO A 415 55.68 13.74 22.27
N ASP A 416 55.00 13.66 21.11
CA ASP A 416 55.58 14.13 19.84
C ASP A 416 54.66 15.03 18.97
N LYS A 417 54.66 16.34 19.26
CA LYS A 417 54.17 17.34 18.29
C LYS A 417 54.75 18.75 18.47
N LYS A 418 55.81 19.06 17.71
CA LYS A 418 56.20 20.46 17.42
C LYS A 418 55.32 21.08 16.33
N PRO A 419 54.70 22.26 16.56
CA PRO A 419 54.39 23.20 15.50
C PRO A 419 55.61 24.10 15.20
N ALA A 420 55.67 24.67 14.00
CA ALA A 420 56.65 25.67 13.61
C ALA A 420 56.02 26.69 12.64
N ARG A 421 56.44 27.97 12.73
CA ARG A 421 55.79 29.17 12.14
C ARG A 421 54.45 29.49 12.86
N GLY A 422 54.15 30.70 13.32
CA GLY A 422 54.94 31.94 13.36
C GLY A 422 54.68 32.90 12.19
N ASP A 423 54.12 34.06 12.52
CA ASP A 423 54.24 35.39 11.89
C ASP A 423 53.69 36.42 12.91
N ASP A 424 54.20 37.66 12.86
CA ASP A 424 53.91 38.86 13.70
C ASP A 424 53.97 38.72 15.25
#